data_AF-A0AAW9EAL5-F1
#
_entry.id   AF-A0AAW9EAL5-F1
#
_cell.length_a   1.000
_cell.length_b   1.000
_cell.length_c   1.000
_cell.angle_alpha   90.00
_cell.angle_beta   90.00
_cell.angle_gamma   90.00
#
_symmetry.space_group_name_H-M   'P 1'
#
loop_
_entity.id
_entity.type
_entity.pdbx_description
1 polymer ?
#
loop_
_entity_poly.entity_id
_entity_poly.type
_entity_poly.pdbx_seq_one_letter_code
_entity_poly.pdbx_strand_id
1 'polypeptide(L)'
;GRTDPITGETWGQVTRNGAKAQYAWDDGKVGAYIGGGYYNYQGKSVESNEEVKVWLGSYANFYKDEQQEVKAGVHVDYMNFKNNQN
;
A
#
# COMPACT_ATOMS: atom_id res chain seq x y z
N GLY A 1 -4.13 18.48 9.22
CA GLY A 1 -4.64 18.37 10.59
C GLY A 1 -5.87 19.24 10.73
N ARG A 2 -6.76 18.90 11.63
CA ARG A 2 -7.92 19.67 12.05
C ARG A 2 -7.77 19.94 13.54
N THR A 3 -7.86 21.19 13.94
CA THR A 3 -7.82 21.59 15.36
C THR A 3 -9.24 21.66 15.88
N ASP A 4 -9.51 20.99 16.99
CA ASP A 4 -10.79 21.11 17.70
C ASP A 4 -10.79 22.42 18.51
N PRO A 5 -11.76 23.34 18.29
CA PRO A 5 -11.79 24.64 18.95
C PRO A 5 -12.27 24.60 20.42
N ILE A 6 -12.78 23.46 20.93
CA ILE A 6 -13.26 23.33 22.32
C ILE A 6 -12.17 22.80 23.24
N THR A 7 -11.32 21.88 22.78
CA THR A 7 -10.25 21.27 23.59
C THR A 7 -8.84 21.78 23.27
N GLY A 8 -8.66 22.47 22.13
CA GLY A 8 -7.34 22.92 21.66
C GLY A 8 -6.46 21.80 21.09
N GLU A 9 -6.99 20.58 21.01
CA GLU A 9 -6.26 19.44 20.46
C GLU A 9 -6.17 19.51 18.93
N THR A 10 -4.95 19.39 18.42
CA THR A 10 -4.69 19.39 16.98
C THR A 10 -4.61 17.95 16.51
N TRP A 11 -5.64 17.48 15.80
CA TRP A 11 -5.70 16.13 15.25
C TRP A 11 -5.22 16.13 13.80
N GLY A 12 -4.06 15.55 13.56
CA GLY A 12 -3.53 15.27 12.21
C GLY A 12 -2.33 16.12 11.81
N GLN A 13 -1.68 15.66 10.74
CA GLN A 13 -0.23 15.46 10.61
C GLN A 13 0.14 13.98 10.82
N VAL A 14 -0.66 13.07 10.28
CA VAL A 14 -0.27 11.67 10.17
C VAL A 14 0.76 11.61 9.05
N THR A 15 2.04 11.77 9.39
CA THR A 15 3.11 11.54 8.42
C THR A 15 3.29 10.03 8.33
N ARG A 16 2.89 9.46 7.20
CA ARG A 16 3.10 8.04 6.90
C ARG A 16 4.54 7.85 6.46
N ASN A 17 5.40 7.46 7.39
CA ASN A 17 6.80 7.17 7.13
C ASN A 17 6.99 5.67 7.00
N GLY A 18 7.46 5.19 5.85
CA GLY A 18 7.62 3.76 5.65
C GLY A 18 8.58 3.43 4.54
N ALA A 19 8.95 2.16 4.47
CA ALA A 19 9.76 1.59 3.42
C ALA A 19 8.99 0.48 2.74
N LYS A 20 9.16 0.36 1.42
CA LYS A 20 8.64 -0.77 0.66
C LYS A 20 9.69 -1.35 -0.26
N ALA A 21 9.58 -2.65 -0.48
CA ALA A 21 10.35 -3.38 -1.46
C ALA A 21 9.39 -4.20 -2.34
N GLN A 22 9.71 -4.32 -3.62
CA GLN A 22 8.95 -5.12 -4.56
C GLN A 22 9.90 -5.84 -5.50
N TYR A 23 9.56 -7.10 -5.79
CA TYR A 23 10.16 -7.88 -6.85
C TYR A 23 9.11 -8.14 -7.93
N ALA A 24 9.53 -8.06 -9.20
CA ALA A 24 8.67 -8.31 -10.35
C ALA A 24 9.44 -9.10 -11.40
N TRP A 25 8.73 -10.00 -12.06
CA TRP A 25 9.19 -10.79 -13.19
C TRP A 25 8.16 -10.68 -14.32
N ASP A 26 8.63 -10.50 -15.56
CA ASP A 26 7.81 -10.30 -16.76
C ASP A 26 8.57 -10.87 -17.96
N ASP A 27 7.92 -11.72 -18.76
CA ASP A 27 8.47 -12.32 -19.99
C ASP A 27 7.83 -11.77 -21.28
N GLY A 28 6.97 -10.76 -21.17
CA GLY A 28 6.23 -10.12 -22.25
C GLY A 28 4.83 -10.69 -22.50
N LYS A 29 4.59 -11.96 -22.12
CA LYS A 29 3.27 -12.63 -22.21
C LYS A 29 2.64 -12.82 -20.86
N VAL A 30 3.43 -13.12 -19.83
CA VAL A 30 2.97 -13.26 -18.46
C VAL A 30 3.91 -12.51 -17.54
N GLY A 31 3.34 -12.00 -16.45
CA GLY A 31 4.11 -11.33 -15.41
C GLY A 31 3.57 -11.64 -14.04
N ALA A 32 4.46 -11.61 -13.06
CA ALA A 32 4.12 -11.76 -11.65
C ALA A 32 4.93 -10.78 -10.83
N TYR A 33 4.34 -10.31 -9.72
CA TYR A 33 5.00 -9.44 -8.79
C TYR A 33 4.60 -9.77 -7.36
N ILE A 34 5.51 -9.49 -6.45
CA ILE A 34 5.28 -9.56 -5.01
C ILE A 34 6.02 -8.42 -4.35
N GLY A 35 5.39 -7.78 -3.40
CA GLY A 35 5.96 -6.68 -2.65
C GLY A 35 5.44 -6.63 -1.24
N GLY A 36 6.19 -5.91 -0.42
CA GLY A 36 5.85 -5.68 0.97
C GLY A 36 6.25 -4.29 1.38
N GLY A 37 5.53 -3.74 2.34
CA GLY A 37 5.80 -2.43 2.89
C GLY A 37 5.55 -2.41 4.38
N TYR A 38 6.42 -1.68 5.07
CA TYR A 38 6.26 -1.37 6.48
C TYR A 38 6.09 0.14 6.64
N TYR A 39 5.03 0.55 7.33
CA TYR A 39 4.67 1.94 7.49
C TYR A 39 4.43 2.24 8.96
N ASN A 40 5.02 3.33 9.44
CA ASN A 40 4.79 3.88 10.75
C ASN A 40 4.01 5.17 10.61
N TYR A 41 2.93 5.25 11.37
CA TYR A 41 2.14 6.46 11.50
C TYR A 41 2.62 7.22 12.74
N GLN A 42 3.40 8.28 12.53
CA GLN A 42 3.78 9.20 13.61
C GLN A 42 2.94 10.47 13.51
N GLY A 43 2.05 10.68 14.49
CA GLY A 43 1.29 11.91 14.68
C GLY A 43 1.51 12.44 16.09
N LYS A 44 1.59 13.77 16.26
CA LYS A 44 1.46 14.37 17.59
C LYS A 44 0.07 14.01 18.14
N SER A 45 0.03 13.35 19.30
CA SER A 45 -1.17 12.92 20.03
C SER A 45 -1.99 11.76 19.45
N VAL A 46 -1.45 10.96 18.52
CA VAL A 46 -2.08 9.71 18.08
C VAL A 46 -1.08 8.57 18.24
N GLU A 47 -1.50 7.46 18.83
CA GLU A 47 -0.68 6.26 18.99
C GLU A 47 0.05 5.88 17.71
N SER A 48 1.32 5.49 17.85
CA SER A 48 2.12 4.96 16.76
C SER A 48 1.48 3.68 16.23
N ASN A 49 0.74 3.77 15.12
CA ASN A 49 0.22 2.59 14.46
C ASN A 49 1.26 2.07 13.46
N GLU A 50 1.59 0.80 13.57
CA GLU A 50 2.50 0.11 12.67
C GLU A 50 1.66 -0.70 11.67
N GLU A 51 1.78 -0.39 10.39
CA GLU A 51 1.10 -1.07 9.30
C GLU A 51 2.10 -1.93 8.52
N VAL A 52 1.78 -3.21 8.41
CA VAL A 52 2.46 -4.14 7.51
C VAL A 52 1.54 -4.39 6.32
N LYS A 53 2.05 -4.20 5.11
CA LYS A 53 1.38 -4.58 3.86
C LYS A 53 2.18 -5.62 3.13
N VAL A 54 1.48 -6.59 2.54
CA VAL A 54 2.02 -7.51 1.54
C VAL A 54 1.07 -7.50 0.36
N TRP A 55 1.59 -7.46 -0.86
CA TRP A 55 0.79 -7.59 -2.07
C TRP A 55 1.49 -8.49 -3.06
N LEU A 56 0.70 -9.22 -3.84
CA LEU A 56 1.19 -10.01 -4.94
C LEU A 56 0.16 -10.06 -6.05
N GLY A 57 0.61 -10.31 -7.26
CA GLY A 57 -0.29 -10.46 -8.38
C GLY A 57 0.41 -11.12 -9.55
N SER A 58 -0.41 -11.61 -10.47
CA SER A 58 0.03 -12.12 -11.75
C SER A 58 -0.91 -11.67 -12.84
N TYR A 59 -0.41 -11.56 -14.07
CA TYR A 59 -1.19 -11.19 -15.23
C TYR A 59 -0.70 -11.93 -16.47
N ALA A 60 -1.60 -12.07 -17.44
CA ALA A 60 -1.32 -12.56 -18.78
C ALA A 60 -1.73 -11.51 -19.81
N ASN A 61 -0.97 -11.43 -20.89
CA ASN A 61 -1.15 -10.56 -22.03
C ASN A 61 -1.90 -11.32 -23.12
N PHE A 62 -3.17 -11.01 -23.30
CA PHE A 62 -4.06 -11.71 -24.24
C PHE A 62 -3.92 -11.14 -25.66
N TYR A 63 -3.59 -9.86 -25.77
CA TYR A 63 -3.45 -9.18 -27.05
C TYR A 63 -2.40 -8.09 -26.95
N LYS A 64 -1.44 -8.08 -27.88
CA LYS A 64 -0.42 -7.04 -27.96
C LYS A 64 -0.16 -6.72 -29.43
N ASP A 65 -0.41 -5.47 -29.79
CA ASP A 65 -0.14 -4.87 -31.09
C ASP A 65 0.62 -3.55 -30.89
N GLU A 66 1.09 -2.90 -31.96
CA GLU A 66 1.87 -1.65 -31.89
C GLU A 66 1.12 -0.50 -31.21
N GLN A 67 -0.22 -0.56 -31.20
CA GLN A 67 -1.09 0.49 -30.65
C GLN A 67 -1.83 0.07 -29.37
N GLN A 68 -1.92 -1.23 -29.05
CA GLN A 68 -2.83 -1.74 -28.02
C GLN A 68 -2.27 -2.95 -27.27
N GLU A 69 -2.45 -2.98 -25.96
CA GLU A 69 -2.08 -4.12 -25.11
C GLU A 69 -3.24 -4.43 -24.14
N VAL A 70 -3.66 -5.70 -24.08
CA VAL A 70 -4.73 -6.18 -23.22
C VAL A 70 -4.18 -7.24 -22.27
N LYS A 71 -4.10 -6.88 -20.99
CA LYS A 71 -3.67 -7.77 -19.92
C LYS A 71 -4.82 -8.04 -18.97
N ALA A 72 -4.95 -9.27 -18.51
CA ALA A 72 -5.84 -9.61 -17.40
C ALA A 72 -5.08 -10.45 -16.38
N GLY A 73 -5.47 -10.34 -15.11
CA GLY A 73 -4.69 -10.90 -14.03
C GLY A 73 -5.42 -10.87 -12.70
N VAL A 74 -4.74 -11.39 -11.69
CA VAL A 74 -5.19 -11.42 -10.31
C VAL A 74 -4.27 -10.58 -9.44
N HIS A 75 -4.85 -9.90 -8.46
CA HIS A 75 -4.13 -9.13 -7.45
C HIS A 75 -4.68 -9.50 -6.09
N VAL A 76 -3.77 -9.70 -5.14
CA VAL A 76 -4.09 -9.97 -3.75
C VAL A 76 -3.29 -9.03 -2.89
N ASP A 77 -3.97 -8.33 -2.00
CA ASP A 77 -3.35 -7.52 -0.97
C ASP A 77 -3.74 -8.01 0.43
N TYR A 78 -2.77 -7.92 1.34
CA TYR A 78 -2.94 -8.19 2.75
C TYR A 78 -2.40 -7.00 3.53
N MET A 79 -3.17 -6.54 4.51
CA MET A 79 -2.84 -5.41 5.36
C MET A 79 -3.14 -5.77 6.81
N ASN A 80 -2.17 -5.50 7.69
CA ASN A 80 -2.30 -5.71 9.12
C ASN A 80 -1.86 -4.45 9.88
N PHE A 81 -2.66 -4.07 10.87
CA PHE A 81 -2.39 -2.96 11.78
C PHE A 81 -2.09 -3.53 13.16
N LYS A 82 -0.94 -3.18 13.75
CA LYS A 82 -0.57 -3.70 15.08
C LYS A 82 -1.37 -3.08 16.23
N ASN A 83 -1.85 -1.85 16.08
CA ASN A 83 -2.78 -1.26 17.05
C ASN A 83 -4.18 -1.10 16.43
N ASN A 84 -5.02 -2.09 16.72
CA ASN A 84 -6.47 -1.91 16.77
C ASN A 84 -6.83 -1.49 18.19
N GLN A 85 -6.79 -0.19 18.50
CA GLN A 85 -7.60 0.31 19.60
C GLN A 85 -9.03 0.43 19.08
N ASN A 86 -9.83 -0.59 19.36
CA ASN A 86 -11.26 -0.64 19.07
C ASN A 86 -12.04 -0.41 20.37
#